data_AF-A0A954XCQ4-F1
#
_entry.id   AF-A0A954XCQ4-F1
#
_cell.length_a   1.000
_cell.length_b   1.000
_cell.length_c   1.000
_cell.angle_alpha   90.00
_cell.angle_beta   90.00
_cell.angle_gamma   90.00
#
_symmetry.space_group_name_H-M   'P 1'
#
loop_
_entity.id
_entity.type
_entity.pdbx_description
1 polymer ?
#
loop_
_entity_poly.entity_id
_entity_poly.type
_entity_poly.pdbx_seq_one_letter_code
_entity_poly.pdbx_strand_id
1 'polypeptide(L)'
;RPISQTDVERVQLSLVEATQEAARRDVRIALEFQAGSAFGNNLQTAAALVEEVGSPSLGLCLDVVHFYTGPSKTEDLGYLTAQNLFHVQLADLADTPREFVADSLRIVPGDGDIPLQPLIDRLHAINYAGHVSLELMNPQIWQIPALQIGEIGMTALRKLLGQASMGS
;
A
#
# COMPACT_ATOMS: atom_id res chain seq x y z
N ARG A 1 18.12 4.83 -18.32
CA ARG A 1 19.53 4.47 -17.98
C ARG A 1 19.51 3.54 -16.78
N PRO A 2 20.45 2.60 -16.64
CA PRO A 2 20.57 1.81 -15.42
C PRO A 2 20.67 2.73 -14.20
N ILE A 3 20.12 2.29 -13.06
CA ILE A 3 20.25 3.01 -11.80
C ILE A 3 21.72 3.00 -11.39
N SER A 4 22.24 4.18 -11.09
CA SER A 4 23.61 4.34 -10.59
C SER A 4 23.63 4.43 -9.08
N GLN A 5 24.80 4.19 -8.47
CA GLN A 5 25.01 4.38 -7.04
C GLN A 5 24.63 5.81 -6.59
N THR A 6 24.96 6.82 -7.39
CA THR A 6 24.60 8.22 -7.13
C THR A 6 23.08 8.46 -7.14
N ASP A 7 22.30 7.67 -7.87
CA ASP A 7 20.84 7.77 -7.83
C ASP A 7 20.29 7.22 -6.49
N VAL A 8 20.87 6.12 -5.99
CA VAL A 8 20.52 5.53 -4.69
C VAL A 8 20.85 6.49 -3.55
N GLU A 9 22.08 7.02 -3.52
CA GLU A 9 22.53 8.00 -2.53
C GLU A 9 21.63 9.23 -2.50
N ARG A 10 21.15 9.68 -3.68
CA ARG A 10 20.24 10.81 -3.77
C ARG A 10 18.87 10.51 -3.18
N VAL A 11 18.33 9.31 -3.39
CA VAL A 11 17.06 8.90 -2.78
C VAL A 11 17.19 8.88 -1.27
N GLN A 12 18.26 8.29 -0.74
CA GLN A 12 18.53 8.25 0.70
C GLN A 12 18.63 9.66 1.29
N LEU A 13 19.43 10.54 0.68
CA LEU A 13 19.56 11.93 1.12
C LEU A 13 18.21 12.66 1.11
N SER A 14 17.44 12.50 0.03
CA SER A 14 16.12 13.13 -0.12
C SER A 14 15.13 12.65 0.95
N LEU A 15 15.16 11.35 1.29
CA LEU A 15 14.34 10.80 2.36
C LEU A 15 14.77 11.35 3.72
N VAL A 16 16.08 11.42 4.01
CA VAL A 16 16.58 12.01 5.25
C VAL A 16 16.10 13.46 5.40
N GLU A 17 16.27 14.28 4.37
CA GLU A 17 15.79 15.68 4.37
C GLU A 17 14.28 15.77 4.57
N ALA A 18 13.50 14.95 3.86
CA ALA A 18 12.04 14.91 3.99
C ALA A 18 11.62 14.53 5.42
N THR A 19 12.29 13.58 6.06
CA THR A 19 11.96 13.17 7.43
C THR A 19 12.29 14.23 8.47
N GLN A 20 13.35 15.02 8.26
CA GLN A 20 13.66 16.15 9.13
C GLN A 20 12.57 17.22 9.04
N GLU A 21 12.08 17.51 7.84
CA GLU A 21 10.96 18.42 7.62
C GLU A 21 9.64 17.89 8.20
N ALA A 22 9.40 16.58 8.09
CA ALA A 22 8.24 15.92 8.66
C ALA A 22 8.23 16.01 10.19
N ALA A 23 9.36 15.69 10.82
CA ALA A 23 9.54 15.78 12.28
C ALA A 23 9.32 17.20 12.82
N ARG A 24 9.79 18.23 12.11
CA ARG A 24 9.55 19.65 12.47
C ARG A 24 8.08 20.05 12.46
N ARG A 25 7.24 19.32 11.72
CA ARG A 25 5.82 19.61 11.52
C ARG A 25 4.89 18.61 12.23
N ASP A 26 5.45 17.68 13.00
CA ASP A 26 4.70 16.59 13.64
C ASP A 26 3.86 15.78 12.64
N VAL A 27 4.43 15.52 11.45
CA VAL A 27 3.82 14.66 10.43
C VAL A 27 4.71 13.44 10.16
N ARG A 28 4.08 12.38 9.65
CA ARG A 28 4.76 11.15 9.23
C ARG A 28 4.64 10.97 7.73
N ILE A 29 5.66 10.39 7.12
CA ILE A 29 5.74 10.05 5.70
C ILE A 29 5.59 8.55 5.55
N ALA A 30 4.66 8.12 4.70
CA ALA A 30 4.55 6.73 4.27
C ALA A 30 5.12 6.61 2.85
N LEU A 31 6.21 5.87 2.70
CA LEU A 31 6.85 5.58 1.42
C LEU A 31 6.08 4.48 0.70
N GLU A 32 5.46 4.82 -0.42
CA GLU A 32 4.78 3.87 -1.31
C GLU A 32 5.76 3.38 -2.37
N PHE A 33 5.89 2.05 -2.51
CA PHE A 33 6.57 1.45 -3.65
C PHE A 33 5.58 1.23 -4.78
N GLN A 34 6.01 1.48 -6.02
CA GLN A 34 5.14 1.29 -7.19
C GLN A 34 5.75 0.28 -8.16
N ALA A 35 4.95 -0.66 -8.62
CA ALA A 35 5.40 -1.78 -9.48
C ALA A 35 6.17 -1.32 -10.73
N GLY A 36 5.73 -0.22 -11.34
CA GLY A 36 6.35 0.35 -12.54
C GLY A 36 7.57 1.25 -12.28
N SER A 37 7.92 1.52 -11.02
CA SER A 37 9.06 2.38 -10.70
C SER A 37 10.39 1.73 -11.11
N ALA A 38 11.34 2.54 -11.55
CA ALA A 38 12.67 2.05 -11.87
C ALA A 38 13.45 1.63 -10.60
N PHE A 39 13.20 2.32 -9.48
CA PHE A 39 13.83 2.10 -8.18
C PHE A 39 12.76 1.87 -7.11
N GLY A 40 13.04 1.02 -6.12
CA GLY A 40 12.13 0.83 -4.99
C GLY A 40 10.75 0.33 -5.42
N ASN A 41 10.68 -0.58 -6.39
CA ASN A 41 9.42 -1.07 -6.97
C ASN A 41 8.83 -2.30 -6.28
N ASN A 42 9.38 -2.67 -5.13
CA ASN A 42 8.96 -3.83 -4.35
C ASN A 42 9.10 -3.56 -2.85
N LEU A 43 8.36 -4.34 -2.07
CA LEU A 43 8.27 -4.19 -0.63
C LEU A 43 9.63 -4.37 0.06
N GLN A 44 10.42 -5.36 -0.34
CA GLN A 44 11.74 -5.61 0.24
C GLN A 44 12.65 -4.38 0.14
N THR A 45 12.72 -3.77 -1.05
CA THR A 45 13.56 -2.59 -1.28
C THR A 45 13.06 -1.38 -0.50
N ALA A 46 11.74 -1.15 -0.48
CA ALA A 46 11.17 -0.05 0.30
C ALA A 46 11.40 -0.22 1.80
N ALA A 47 11.24 -1.44 2.33
CA ALA A 47 11.50 -1.73 3.74
C ALA A 47 12.98 -1.49 4.11
N ALA A 48 13.91 -1.91 3.25
CA ALA A 48 15.34 -1.65 3.45
C ALA A 48 15.66 -0.15 3.47
N LEU A 49 15.05 0.65 2.58
CA LEU A 49 15.22 2.12 2.58
C LEU A 49 14.68 2.77 3.86
N VAL A 50 13.50 2.34 4.32
CA VAL A 50 12.92 2.84 5.57
C VAL A 50 13.81 2.50 6.76
N GLU A 51 14.32 1.27 6.83
CA GLU A 51 15.24 0.81 7.87
C GLU A 51 16.56 1.59 7.86
N GLU A 52 17.16 1.79 6.68
CA GLU A 52 18.43 2.50 6.53
C GLU A 52 18.33 3.98 6.91
N VAL A 53 17.23 4.64 6.55
CA VAL A 53 16.97 6.04 6.98
C VAL A 53 16.73 6.11 8.49
N GLY A 54 16.12 5.08 9.09
CA GLY A 54 16.04 4.91 10.55
C GLY A 54 15.26 6.02 11.28
N SER A 55 14.38 6.74 10.59
CA SER A 55 13.62 7.85 11.16
C SER A 55 12.24 7.41 11.65
N PRO A 56 11.79 7.79 12.86
CA PRO A 56 10.44 7.51 13.33
C PRO A 56 9.35 8.23 12.53
N SER A 57 9.72 9.23 11.72
CA SER A 57 8.81 9.95 10.83
C SER A 57 8.67 9.29 9.45
N LEU A 58 9.36 8.16 9.19
CA LEU A 58 9.28 7.42 7.93
C LEU A 58 8.77 6.01 8.16
N GLY A 59 7.81 5.60 7.34
CA GLY A 59 7.29 4.25 7.31
C GLY A 59 6.88 3.86 5.89
N LEU A 60 6.17 2.75 5.76
CA LEU A 60 5.72 2.17 4.50
C LEU A 60 4.24 2.50 4.25
N CYS A 61 3.92 2.77 2.99
CA CYS A 61 2.58 2.65 2.44
C CYS A 61 2.54 1.37 1.60
N LEU A 62 1.64 0.45 1.95
CA LEU A 62 1.41 -0.76 1.15
C LEU A 62 0.15 -0.59 0.32
N ASP A 63 0.33 -0.37 -0.98
CA ASP A 63 -0.70 -0.57 -1.99
C ASP A 63 -0.70 -2.02 -2.47
N VAL A 64 -1.82 -2.70 -2.29
CA VAL A 64 -1.95 -4.11 -2.65
C VAL A 64 -1.84 -4.36 -4.17
N VAL A 65 -2.21 -3.39 -5.00
CA VAL A 65 -2.11 -3.53 -6.47
C VAL A 65 -0.65 -3.47 -6.89
N HIS A 66 0.13 -2.53 -6.36
CA HIS A 66 1.57 -2.48 -6.60
C HIS A 66 2.32 -3.67 -6.01
N PHE A 67 1.88 -4.18 -4.85
CA PHE A 67 2.40 -5.42 -4.29
C PHE A 67 2.13 -6.64 -5.20
N TYR A 68 0.90 -6.78 -5.70
CA TYR A 68 0.48 -7.90 -6.53
C TYR A 68 1.10 -7.88 -7.93
N THR A 69 1.14 -6.70 -8.56
CA THR A 69 1.63 -6.54 -9.94
C THR A 69 3.15 -6.41 -10.02
N GLY A 70 3.78 -5.83 -9.00
CA GLY A 70 5.23 -5.65 -8.90
C GLY A 70 5.97 -6.90 -8.42
N PRO A 71 7.31 -6.91 -8.44
CA PRO A 71 8.10 -8.13 -8.21
C PRO A 71 8.12 -8.64 -6.76
N SER A 72 7.30 -8.06 -5.88
CA SER A 72 7.13 -8.54 -4.50
C SER A 72 6.50 -9.94 -4.47
N LYS A 73 6.78 -10.66 -3.40
CA LYS A 73 6.24 -12.00 -3.12
C LYS A 73 5.49 -12.00 -1.81
N THR A 74 4.58 -12.95 -1.62
CA THR A 74 3.80 -13.09 -0.38
C THR A 74 4.68 -13.15 0.87
N GLU A 75 5.87 -13.78 0.78
CA GLU A 75 6.81 -13.86 1.90
C GLU A 75 7.35 -12.47 2.33
N ASP A 76 7.40 -11.50 1.41
CA ASP A 76 7.88 -10.14 1.69
C ASP A 76 6.95 -9.40 2.67
N LEU A 77 5.69 -9.85 2.86
CA LEU A 77 4.83 -9.33 3.92
C LEU A 77 5.47 -9.46 5.31
N GLY A 78 6.44 -10.38 5.47
CA GLY A 78 7.28 -10.52 6.66
C GLY A 78 8.09 -9.27 7.02
N TYR A 79 8.35 -8.36 6.08
CA TYR A 79 9.05 -7.08 6.35
C TYR A 79 8.17 -6.04 7.05
N LEU A 80 6.84 -6.23 7.05
CA LEU A 80 5.91 -5.30 7.69
C LEU A 80 5.89 -5.50 9.20
N THR A 81 5.94 -4.42 9.98
CA THR A 81 5.77 -4.41 11.43
C THR A 81 4.75 -3.37 11.82
N ALA A 82 4.22 -3.44 13.04
CA ALA A 82 3.31 -2.42 13.55
C ALA A 82 3.96 -1.02 13.57
N GLN A 83 5.29 -0.98 13.70
CA GLN A 83 6.07 0.24 13.81
C GLN A 83 6.44 0.84 12.46
N ASN A 84 6.60 0.03 11.40
CA ASN A 84 7.02 0.54 10.09
C ASN A 84 5.88 0.68 9.08
N LEU A 85 4.76 -0.02 9.25
CA LEU A 85 3.62 0.10 8.34
C LEU A 85 2.76 1.29 8.78
N PHE A 86 2.71 2.35 7.99
CA PHE A 86 1.96 3.56 8.32
C PHE A 86 0.60 3.61 7.62
N HIS A 87 0.50 3.10 6.40
CA HIS A 87 -0.74 3.13 5.63
C HIS A 87 -0.90 1.89 4.74
N VAL A 88 -2.15 1.49 4.50
CA VAL A 88 -2.52 0.41 3.59
C VAL A 88 -3.59 0.91 2.64
N GLN A 89 -3.37 0.76 1.34
CA GLN A 89 -4.37 0.96 0.30
C GLN A 89 -4.84 -0.40 -0.23
N LEU A 90 -6.16 -0.60 -0.25
CA LEU A 90 -6.78 -1.80 -0.80
C LEU A 90 -7.58 -1.48 -2.06
N ALA A 91 -7.50 -2.39 -3.01
CA ALA A 91 -8.32 -2.50 -4.20
C ALA A 91 -8.32 -3.97 -4.66
N ASP A 92 -9.12 -4.27 -5.67
CA ASP A 92 -9.05 -5.54 -6.40
C ASP A 92 -8.84 -5.30 -7.90
N LEU A 93 -8.70 -6.42 -8.62
CA LEU A 93 -8.73 -6.48 -10.07
C LEU A 93 -9.70 -7.60 -10.47
N ALA A 94 -10.32 -7.49 -11.65
CA ALA A 94 -11.15 -8.56 -12.19
C ALA A 94 -10.76 -8.85 -13.64
N ASP A 95 -10.61 -10.14 -13.94
CA ASP A 95 -10.38 -10.70 -15.28
C ASP A 95 -9.23 -10.02 -16.04
N THR A 96 -8.23 -9.53 -15.31
CA THR A 96 -7.12 -8.76 -15.87
C THR A 96 -5.80 -9.49 -15.62
N PRO A 97 -5.11 -10.00 -16.66
CA PRO A 97 -3.79 -10.56 -16.49
C PRO A 97 -2.85 -9.52 -15.88
N ARG A 98 -2.00 -9.96 -14.95
CA ARG A 98 -1.14 -9.10 -14.13
C ARG A 98 -0.31 -8.11 -14.95
N GLU A 99 0.18 -8.53 -16.11
CA GLU A 99 0.98 -7.74 -17.05
C GLU A 99 0.21 -6.61 -17.77
N PHE A 100 -1.13 -6.64 -17.77
CA PHE A 100 -1.98 -5.63 -18.40
C PHE A 100 -2.71 -4.72 -17.41
N VAL A 101 -2.41 -4.87 -16.12
CA VAL A 101 -3.04 -4.05 -15.08
C VAL A 101 -2.67 -2.59 -15.25
N ALA A 102 -3.70 -1.74 -15.22
CA ALA A 102 -3.58 -0.29 -15.11
C ALA A 102 -4.43 0.18 -13.93
N ASP A 103 -4.06 1.31 -13.32
CA ASP A 103 -4.78 1.82 -12.14
C ASP A 103 -6.26 2.11 -12.41
N SER A 104 -6.61 2.41 -13.67
CA SER A 104 -7.99 2.60 -14.11
C SER A 104 -8.85 1.33 -14.08
N LEU A 105 -8.25 0.16 -13.90
CA LEU A 105 -8.94 -1.13 -13.82
C LEU A 105 -9.22 -1.57 -12.39
N ARG A 106 -8.74 -0.82 -11.38
CA ARG A 106 -8.96 -1.14 -9.97
C ARG A 106 -10.46 -1.16 -9.63
N ILE A 107 -10.89 -2.18 -8.90
CA ILE A 107 -12.27 -2.31 -8.41
C ILE A 107 -12.30 -2.38 -6.88
N VAL A 108 -13.50 -2.31 -6.31
CA VAL A 108 -13.70 -2.46 -4.86
C VAL A 108 -13.20 -3.86 -4.42
N PRO A 109 -12.41 -3.97 -3.33
CA PRO A 109 -11.80 -5.22 -2.88
C PRO A 109 -12.82 -6.25 -2.38
N GLY A 110 -12.56 -7.53 -2.64
CA GLY A 110 -13.18 -8.66 -1.96
C GLY A 110 -13.79 -9.74 -2.86
N ASP A 111 -14.07 -9.42 -4.13
CA ASP A 111 -14.64 -10.36 -5.11
C ASP A 111 -13.80 -10.43 -6.40
N GLY A 112 -12.56 -9.94 -6.38
CA GLY A 112 -11.64 -9.99 -7.52
C GLY A 112 -10.54 -11.05 -7.40
N ASP A 113 -9.48 -10.86 -8.19
CA ASP A 113 -8.42 -11.84 -8.43
C ASP A 113 -7.21 -11.68 -7.51
N ILE A 114 -7.09 -10.57 -6.77
CA ILE A 114 -5.94 -10.37 -5.89
C ILE A 114 -6.11 -11.28 -4.66
N PRO A 115 -5.11 -12.11 -4.30
CA PRO A 115 -5.15 -12.89 -3.07
C PRO A 115 -4.94 -11.98 -1.86
N LEU A 116 -6.02 -11.35 -1.36
CA LEU A 116 -5.96 -10.37 -0.28
C LEU A 116 -5.69 -11.01 1.09
N GLN A 117 -6.10 -12.26 1.30
CA GLN A 117 -6.07 -12.91 2.63
C GLN A 117 -4.68 -12.92 3.29
N PRO A 118 -3.56 -13.22 2.62
CA PRO A 118 -2.24 -13.16 3.24
C PRO A 118 -1.87 -11.79 3.79
N LEU A 119 -2.27 -10.70 3.11
CA LEU A 119 -2.08 -9.34 3.62
C LEU A 119 -2.93 -9.12 4.87
N ILE A 120 -4.22 -9.48 4.83
CA ILE A 120 -5.13 -9.33 5.98
C ILE A 120 -4.62 -10.11 7.20
N ASP A 121 -4.17 -11.35 7.00
CA ASP A 121 -3.56 -12.17 8.05
C ASP A 121 -2.31 -11.51 8.63
N ARG A 122 -1.47 -10.92 7.78
CA ARG A 122 -0.30 -10.16 8.24
C ARG A 122 -0.70 -8.96 9.08
N LEU A 123 -1.70 -8.18 8.66
CA LEU A 123 -2.18 -7.02 9.40
C LEU A 123 -2.68 -7.42 10.80
N HIS A 124 -3.43 -8.52 10.89
CA HIS A 124 -3.84 -9.07 12.18
C HIS A 124 -2.65 -9.54 13.02
N ALA A 125 -1.72 -10.29 12.43
CA ALA A 125 -0.56 -10.84 13.15
C ALA A 125 0.33 -9.76 13.77
N ILE A 126 0.47 -8.60 13.12
CA ILE A 126 1.24 -7.47 13.66
C ILE A 126 0.39 -6.53 14.52
N ASN A 127 -0.90 -6.82 14.74
CA ASN A 127 -1.85 -5.92 15.41
C ASN A 127 -1.86 -4.51 14.78
N TYR A 128 -1.91 -4.45 13.44
CA TYR A 128 -1.96 -3.19 12.72
C TYR A 128 -3.19 -2.36 13.13
N ALA A 129 -2.94 -1.15 13.62
CA ALA A 129 -3.96 -0.22 14.09
C ALA A 129 -4.03 1.07 13.27
N GLY A 130 -3.32 1.12 12.14
CA GLY A 130 -3.32 2.27 11.23
C GLY A 130 -4.53 2.30 10.30
N HIS A 131 -4.54 3.28 9.41
CA HIS A 131 -5.66 3.47 8.47
C HIS A 131 -5.53 2.55 7.25
N VAL A 132 -6.64 1.91 6.90
CA VAL A 132 -6.85 1.23 5.63
C VAL A 132 -7.73 2.11 4.75
N SER A 133 -7.29 2.40 3.53
CA SER A 133 -8.04 3.19 2.55
C SER A 133 -8.40 2.36 1.32
N LEU A 134 -9.36 2.86 0.54
CA LEU A 134 -9.60 2.39 -0.82
C LEU A 134 -8.87 3.30 -1.79
N GLU A 135 -8.12 2.71 -2.71
CA GLU A 135 -7.47 3.46 -3.79
C GLU A 135 -8.02 3.02 -5.15
N LEU A 136 -8.98 3.79 -5.64
CA LEU A 136 -9.76 3.44 -6.82
C LEU A 136 -9.64 4.53 -7.88
N MET A 137 -8.78 4.28 -8.87
CA MET A 137 -8.58 5.21 -9.99
C MET A 137 -9.43 4.88 -11.22
N ASN A 138 -10.49 4.10 -11.03
CA ASN A 138 -11.36 3.63 -12.10
C ASN A 138 -12.40 4.69 -12.50
N PRO A 139 -12.37 5.22 -13.74
CA PRO A 139 -13.30 6.25 -14.19
C PRO A 139 -14.77 5.85 -14.17
N GLN A 140 -15.08 4.56 -14.23
CA GLN A 140 -16.46 4.05 -14.11
C GLN A 140 -16.97 4.23 -12.68
N ILE A 141 -16.11 3.99 -11.68
CA ILE A 141 -16.44 4.19 -10.27
C ILE A 141 -16.71 5.68 -9.98
N TRP A 142 -16.00 6.59 -10.64
CA TRP A 142 -16.21 8.03 -10.50
C TRP A 142 -17.57 8.51 -11.02
N GLN A 143 -18.30 7.69 -11.79
CA GLN A 143 -19.67 7.99 -12.20
C GLN A 143 -20.71 7.68 -11.11
N ILE A 144 -20.31 6.96 -10.06
CA ILE A 144 -21.19 6.61 -8.93
C ILE A 144 -21.23 7.82 -7.97
N PRO A 145 -22.41 8.19 -7.43
CA PRO A 145 -22.50 9.23 -6.41
C PRO A 145 -21.55 8.99 -5.24
N ALA A 146 -20.83 10.04 -4.81
CA ALA A 146 -19.75 9.93 -3.82
C ALA A 146 -20.17 9.24 -2.51
N LEU A 147 -21.37 9.54 -1.99
CA LEU A 147 -21.88 8.89 -0.78
C LEU A 147 -22.11 7.39 -1.00
N GLN A 148 -22.72 7.02 -2.12
CA GLN A 148 -23.02 5.63 -2.46
C GLN A 148 -21.74 4.79 -2.60
N ILE A 149 -20.72 5.30 -3.31
CA ILE A 149 -19.44 4.57 -3.41
C ILE A 149 -18.72 4.50 -2.06
N GLY A 150 -18.85 5.53 -1.21
CA GLY A 150 -18.33 5.50 0.16
C GLY A 150 -18.97 4.39 1.02
N GLU A 151 -20.29 4.21 0.92
CA GLU A 151 -21.03 3.15 1.62
C GLU A 151 -20.65 1.75 1.13
N ILE A 152 -20.57 1.57 -0.20
CA ILE A 152 -20.11 0.32 -0.82
C ILE A 152 -18.70 -0.01 -0.34
N GLY A 153 -17.80 0.97 -0.42
CA GLY A 153 -16.42 0.82 -0.03
C GLY A 153 -16.24 0.46 1.44
N MET A 154 -16.93 1.15 2.34
CA MET A 154 -16.88 0.85 3.77
C MET A 154 -17.45 -0.53 4.10
N THR A 155 -18.50 -0.96 3.40
CA THR A 155 -19.08 -2.30 3.57
C THR A 155 -18.08 -3.38 3.15
N ALA A 156 -17.44 -3.20 2.00
CA ALA A 156 -16.40 -4.11 1.51
C ALA A 156 -15.21 -4.21 2.47
N LEU A 157 -14.68 -3.08 2.93
CA LEU A 157 -13.57 -3.05 3.89
C LEU A 157 -13.93 -3.74 5.21
N ARG A 158 -15.12 -3.48 5.77
CA ARG A 158 -15.56 -4.12 7.02
C ARG A 158 -15.71 -5.62 6.88
N LYS A 159 -16.25 -6.10 5.75
CA LYS A 159 -16.36 -7.53 5.45
C LYS A 159 -14.97 -8.16 5.39
N LEU A 160 -14.05 -7.56 4.62
CA LEU A 160 -12.70 -8.08 4.40
C LEU A 160 -11.85 -8.09 5.69
N LEU A 161 -11.96 -7.05 6.51
CA LEU A 161 -11.24 -6.91 7.77
C LEU A 161 -11.90 -7.65 8.95
N GLY A 162 -12.97 -8.41 8.71
CA GLY A 162 -13.67 -9.15 9.77
C GLY A 162 -14.38 -8.24 10.80
N GLN A 163 -14.65 -6.98 10.45
CA GLN A 163 -15.34 -5.99 11.28
C GLN A 163 -16.85 -5.93 11.00
N ALA A 164 -17.33 -6.71 10.04
CA ALA A 164 -18.76 -6.94 9.86
C ALA A 164 -19.26 -7.79 11.04
N SER A 165 -19.79 -7.13 12.07
CA SER A 165 -20.54 -7.81 13.12
C SER A 165 -21.70 -8.57 12.48
N MET A 166 -21.70 -9.90 12.55
CA MET A 166 -22.94 -10.65 12.46
C MET A 166 -23.78 -10.19 13.66
N GLY A 167 -24.88 -9.49 13.40
CA GLY A 167 -25.80 -9.09 14.47
C GLY A 167 -26.14 -10.32 15.31
N SER A 168 -25.79 -10.27 16.59
CA SER A 168 -26.30 -11.19 17.61
C SER A 168 -27.66 -10.72 18.10
#